data_AF-A0A1B7NRX1-F1
#
_entry.id   AF-A0A1B7NRX1-F1
#
_cell.length_a   1.000
_cell.length_b   1.000
_cell.length_c   1.000
_cell.angle_alpha   90.00
_cell.angle_beta   90.00
_cell.angle_gamma   90.00
#
_symmetry.space_group_name_H-M   'P 1'
#
loop_
_entity.id
_entity.type
_entity.pdbx_description
1 polymer ?
#
loop_
_entity_poly.entity_id
_entity_poly.type
_entity_poly.pdbx_seq_one_letter_code
_entity_poly.pdbx_strand_id
1 'polypeptide(L)'
;MLDYIISLREGIMDAWGGILLAYKGTQNVNALQPYVESIFQLLNIIAQDTNRSEGLLRASMGVIGDLADTFPNGEFAPFFRNEFVSNLIRETRTNREFSSRTIETARWAREQVKRQISLATAQAMS
;
A
#
# COMPACT_ATOMS: atom_id res chain seq x y z
N MET A 1 -1.86 2.73 25.53
CA MET A 1 -3.00 2.31 24.69
C MET A 1 -2.77 2.67 23.23
N LEU A 2 -2.34 3.90 22.92
CA LEU A 2 -1.95 4.30 21.55
C LEU A 2 -0.82 3.44 20.97
N ASP A 3 0.26 3.20 21.71
CA ASP A 3 1.39 2.38 21.22
C ASP A 3 0.98 0.95 20.87
N TYR A 4 0.03 0.38 21.63
CA TYR A 4 -0.54 -0.93 21.34
C TYR A 4 -1.33 -0.92 20.02
N ILE A 5 -2.14 0.12 19.77
CA ILE A 5 -2.89 0.26 18.53
C ILE A 5 -1.94 0.40 17.33
N ILE A 6 -0.89 1.20 17.47
CA ILE A 6 0.14 1.36 16.43
C ILE A 6 0.83 0.02 16.14
N SER A 7 1.28 -0.68 17.18
CA SER A 7 1.93 -1.98 17.05
C SER A 7 1.00 -3.04 16.45
N LEU A 8 -0.28 -3.05 16.84
CA LEU A 8 -1.28 -3.95 16.26
C LEU A 8 -1.49 -3.67 14.77
N ARG A 9 -1.65 -2.40 14.39
CA ARG A 9 -1.80 -2.02 12.98
C ARG A 9 -0.56 -2.35 12.16
N GLU A 10 0.63 -2.19 12.73
CA GLU A 10 1.90 -2.56 12.09
C GLU A 10 1.92 -4.08 11.82
N GLY A 11 1.59 -4.89 12.83
CA GLY A 11 1.48 -6.35 12.66
C GLY A 11 0.41 -6.78 11.63
N ILE A 12 -0.71 -6.05 11.54
CA ILE A 12 -1.73 -6.31 10.51
C ILE A 12 -1.20 -5.97 9.11
N MET A 13 -0.46 -4.87 8.94
CA MET A 13 0.17 -4.52 7.66
C MET A 13 1.22 -5.56 7.26
N ASP A 14 2.06 -6.00 8.20
CA ASP A 14 3.06 -7.05 7.94
C ASP A 14 2.39 -8.38 7.54
N ALA A 15 1.29 -8.75 8.20
CA ALA A 15 0.51 -9.94 7.84
C ALA A 15 -0.06 -9.84 6.41
N TRP A 16 -0.61 -8.69 6.03
CA TRP A 16 -1.11 -8.47 4.67
C TRP A 16 0.01 -8.51 3.63
N GLY A 17 1.17 -7.91 3.90
CA GLY A 17 2.34 -8.01 3.03
C GLY A 17 2.76 -9.46 2.80
N GLY A 18 2.82 -10.27 3.88
CA GLY A 18 3.11 -11.70 3.78
C GLY A 18 2.08 -12.48 2.96
N ILE A 19 0.78 -12.22 3.16
CA ILE A 19 -0.30 -12.87 2.40
C ILE A 19 -0.23 -12.51 0.91
N LEU A 20 -0.05 -11.23 0.59
CA LEU A 20 0.06 -10.76 -0.80
C LEU A 20 1.26 -11.40 -1.49
N LEU A 21 2.42 -11.40 -0.85
CA LEU A 21 3.63 -12.04 -1.38
C LEU A 21 3.45 -13.54 -1.61
N ALA A 22 2.75 -14.23 -0.70
CA ALA A 22 2.51 -15.67 -0.82
C ALA A 22 1.56 -16.04 -1.98
N TYR A 23 0.60 -15.17 -2.30
CA TYR A 23 -0.39 -15.40 -3.36
C TYR A 23 0.03 -14.85 -4.72
N LYS A 24 0.97 -13.90 -4.76
CA LYS A 24 1.44 -13.28 -6.00
C LYS A 24 1.92 -14.34 -7.00
N GLY A 25 1.41 -14.25 -8.23
CA GLY A 25 1.77 -15.16 -9.33
C GLY A 25 1.21 -16.59 -9.19
N THR A 26 0.45 -16.87 -8.14
CA THR A 26 -0.23 -18.17 -7.98
C THR A 26 -1.56 -18.18 -8.73
N GLN A 27 -2.08 -19.38 -9.02
CA GLN A 27 -3.42 -19.56 -9.61
C GLN A 27 -4.55 -19.05 -8.69
N ASN A 28 -4.27 -18.92 -7.38
CA ASN A 28 -5.24 -18.55 -6.36
C ASN A 28 -5.23 -17.06 -6.02
N VAL A 29 -4.45 -16.23 -6.72
CA VAL A 29 -4.33 -14.79 -6.42
C VAL A 29 -5.70 -14.08 -6.38
N ASN A 30 -6.65 -14.53 -7.20
CA ASN A 30 -8.01 -13.98 -7.26
C ASN A 30 -8.81 -14.19 -5.96
N ALA A 31 -8.43 -15.16 -5.11
CA ALA A 31 -9.04 -15.35 -3.80
C ALA A 31 -8.83 -14.15 -2.86
N LEU A 32 -7.84 -13.29 -3.16
CA LEU A 32 -7.57 -12.08 -2.38
C LEU A 32 -8.44 -10.87 -2.77
N GLN A 33 -9.07 -10.88 -3.95
CA GLN A 33 -9.85 -9.74 -4.46
C GLN A 33 -10.92 -9.23 -3.48
N PRO A 34 -11.70 -10.09 -2.78
CA PRO A 34 -12.73 -9.62 -1.84
C PRO A 34 -12.18 -8.80 -0.66
N TYR A 35 -10.89 -8.90 -0.36
CA TYR A 35 -10.27 -8.23 0.79
C TYR A 35 -9.58 -6.92 0.43
N VAL A 36 -9.39 -6.62 -0.86
CA VAL A 36 -8.65 -5.44 -1.32
C VAL A 36 -9.25 -4.15 -0.76
N GLU A 37 -10.58 -4.02 -0.81
CA GLU A 37 -11.27 -2.85 -0.26
C GLU A 37 -10.98 -2.67 1.24
N SER A 38 -11.06 -3.74 2.02
CA SER A 38 -10.79 -3.70 3.47
C SER A 38 -9.34 -3.33 3.80
N ILE A 39 -8.38 -3.74 2.97
CA ILE A 39 -6.97 -3.34 3.12
C ILE A 39 -6.84 -1.83 2.88
N PHE A 40 -7.45 -1.29 1.82
CA PHE A 40 -7.46 0.16 1.55
C PHE A 40 -8.19 0.96 2.62
N GLN A 41 -9.26 0.43 3.22
CA GLN A 41 -9.95 1.05 4.35
C GLN A 41 -9.00 1.20 5.55
N LEU A 42 -8.23 0.16 5.89
CA LEU A 42 -7.24 0.23 6.97
C LEU A 42 -6.09 1.20 6.63
N LEU A 43 -5.60 1.21 5.39
CA LEU A 43 -4.61 2.18 4.94
C LEU A 43 -5.12 3.63 5.07
N ASN A 44 -6.39 3.88 4.75
CA ASN A 44 -7.01 5.20 4.92
C ASN A 44 -7.16 5.58 6.41
N ILE A 45 -7.53 4.63 7.28
CA ILE A 45 -7.55 4.84 8.73
C ILE A 45 -6.16 5.21 9.25
N ILE A 46 -5.12 4.51 8.79
CA ILE A 46 -3.73 4.83 9.13
C ILE A 46 -3.37 6.21 8.57
N ALA A 47 -3.76 6.56 7.34
CA ALA A 47 -3.42 7.85 6.74
C ALA A 47 -4.01 9.05 7.51
N GLN A 48 -5.17 8.88 8.13
CA GLN A 48 -5.87 9.93 8.88
C GLN A 48 -5.39 10.08 10.34
N ASP A 49 -4.66 9.10 10.86
CA ASP A 49 -4.17 9.13 12.25
C ASP A 49 -2.91 10.01 12.35
N THR A 50 -2.84 10.88 13.35
CA THR A 50 -1.64 11.69 13.60
C THR A 50 -0.58 10.93 14.40
N ASN A 51 -0.95 9.86 15.11
CA ASN A 51 -0.05 9.07 15.95
C ASN A 51 0.39 7.81 15.19
N ARG A 52 1.51 7.90 14.49
CA ARG A 52 2.02 6.82 13.63
C ARG A 52 3.51 6.61 13.87
N SER A 53 3.95 5.35 13.90
CA SER A 53 5.37 5.02 13.92
C SER A 53 5.94 4.99 12.49
N GLU A 54 7.26 5.16 12.37
CA GLU A 54 7.96 4.89 11.11
C GLU A 54 7.73 3.45 10.63
N GLY A 55 7.71 2.49 11.57
CA GLY A 55 7.48 1.07 11.27
C GLY A 55 6.14 0.84 10.58
N LEU A 56 5.06 1.38 11.15
CA LEU A 56 3.72 1.32 10.59
C LEU A 56 3.63 1.94 9.19
N LEU A 57 4.26 3.10 8.99
CA LEU A 57 4.26 3.77 7.68
C LEU A 57 5.06 2.97 6.65
N ARG A 58 6.22 2.41 7.03
CA ARG A 58 7.00 1.53 6.14
C ARG A 58 6.21 0.28 5.75
N ALA A 59 5.57 -0.39 6.70
CA ALA A 59 4.73 -1.56 6.44
C ALA A 59 3.55 -1.21 5.51
N SER A 60 2.91 -0.06 5.74
CA SER A 60 1.85 0.48 4.88
C SER A 60 2.33 0.75 3.44
N MET A 61 3.54 1.31 3.26
CA MET A 61 4.13 1.50 1.93
C MET A 61 4.40 0.16 1.24
N GLY A 62 4.88 -0.83 2.00
CA GLY A 62 5.04 -2.21 1.54
C GLY A 62 3.74 -2.75 0.96
N VAL A 63 2.68 -2.75 1.77
CA VAL A 63 1.35 -3.25 1.37
C VAL A 63 0.79 -2.53 0.14
N ILE A 64 0.94 -1.19 0.05
CA ILE A 64 0.49 -0.43 -1.13
C ILE A 64 1.20 -0.92 -2.40
N GLY A 65 2.53 -1.08 -2.34
CA GLY A 65 3.28 -1.56 -3.50
C GLY A 65 2.99 -3.03 -3.81
N ASP A 66 2.87 -3.88 -2.79
CA ASP A 66 2.56 -5.31 -2.93
C ASP A 66 1.18 -5.52 -3.57
N LEU A 67 0.17 -4.73 -3.20
CA LEU A 67 -1.15 -4.76 -3.84
C LEU A 67 -1.06 -4.43 -5.34
N ALA A 68 -0.32 -3.37 -5.69
CA ALA A 68 -0.17 -2.96 -7.08
C ALA A 68 0.61 -3.99 -7.91
N ASP A 69 1.62 -4.63 -7.32
CA ASP A 69 2.46 -5.63 -7.97
C ASP A 69 1.80 -7.04 -8.00
N THR A 70 0.91 -7.34 -7.05
CA THR A 70 0.12 -8.58 -7.02
C THR A 70 -0.98 -8.58 -8.09
N PHE A 71 -1.56 -7.42 -8.38
CA PHE A 71 -2.63 -7.24 -9.36
C PHE A 71 -2.24 -6.25 -10.46
N PRO A 72 -1.31 -6.61 -11.36
CA PRO A 72 -0.60 -5.65 -12.20
C PRO A 72 -1.40 -5.08 -13.37
N ASN A 73 -2.62 -5.56 -13.65
CA ASN A 73 -3.34 -5.24 -14.89
C ASN A 73 -4.19 -3.96 -14.84
N GLY A 74 -4.00 -3.10 -13.83
CA GLY A 74 -4.80 -1.88 -13.67
C GLY A 74 -6.16 -2.09 -12.99
N GLU A 75 -6.49 -3.33 -12.61
CA GLU A 75 -7.78 -3.76 -12.05
C GLU A 75 -8.23 -2.92 -10.84
N PHE A 76 -7.27 -2.48 -10.03
CA PHE A 76 -7.53 -1.71 -8.80
C PHE A 76 -7.11 -0.24 -8.89
N ALA A 77 -6.88 0.29 -10.11
CA ALA A 77 -6.51 1.69 -10.30
C ALA A 77 -7.42 2.72 -9.58
N PRO A 78 -8.75 2.53 -9.45
CA PRO A 78 -9.60 3.46 -8.69
C PRO A 78 -9.16 3.66 -7.25
N PHE A 79 -8.72 2.60 -6.55
CA PHE A 79 -8.23 2.70 -5.17
C PHE A 79 -6.92 3.50 -5.10
N PHE A 80 -5.99 3.23 -6.02
CA PHE A 80 -4.71 3.92 -6.07
C PHE A 80 -4.79 5.39 -6.50
N ARG A 81 -5.87 5.79 -7.19
CA ARG A 81 -6.15 7.19 -7.55
C ARG A 81 -6.67 8.01 -6.37
N ASN A 82 -7.04 7.38 -5.25
CA ASN A 82 -7.49 8.12 -4.08
C ASN A 82 -6.37 9.03 -3.58
N GLU A 83 -6.73 10.28 -3.26
CA GLU A 83 -5.79 11.31 -2.84
C GLU A 83 -4.97 10.88 -1.61
N PHE A 84 -5.60 10.18 -0.64
CA PHE A 84 -4.92 9.75 0.58
C PHE A 84 -3.70 8.88 0.28
N VAL A 85 -3.76 8.04 -0.76
CA VAL A 85 -2.66 7.14 -1.16
C VAL A 85 -1.46 7.98 -1.59
N SER A 86 -1.69 8.92 -2.49
CA SER A 86 -0.63 9.78 -3.01
C SER A 86 -0.04 10.71 -1.93
N ASN A 87 -0.89 11.21 -1.03
CA ASN A 87 -0.47 12.03 0.11
C ASN A 87 0.36 11.22 1.12
N LEU A 88 -0.07 10.01 1.49
CA LEU A 88 0.64 9.14 2.43
C LEU A 88 2.02 8.72 1.89
N ILE A 89 2.09 8.37 0.60
CA ILE A 89 3.36 8.06 -0.07
C ILE A 89 4.29 9.27 -0.08
N ARG A 90 3.76 10.46 -0.44
CA ARG A 90 4.54 11.69 -0.47
C ARG A 90 5.09 12.03 0.90
N GLU A 91 4.22 12.04 1.91
CA GLU A 91 4.56 12.30 3.31
C GLU A 91 5.72 11.39 3.74
N THR A 92 5.53 10.08 3.61
CA THR A 92 6.54 9.07 4.02
C THR A 92 7.85 9.26 3.29
N ARG A 93 7.83 9.48 1.97
CA ARG A 93 9.03 9.62 1.12
C ARG A 93 9.81 10.93 1.36
N THR A 94 9.14 11.97 1.87
CA THR A 94 9.77 13.29 2.08
C THR A 94 10.18 13.56 3.52
N ASN A 95 9.82 12.69 4.45
CA ASN A 95 10.21 12.81 5.85
C ASN A 95 11.71 12.51 6.03
N ARG A 96 12.48 13.53 6.44
CA ARG A 96 13.94 13.43 6.56
C ARG A 96 14.41 12.65 7.78
N GLU A 97 13.52 12.46 8.76
CA GLU A 97 13.81 11.72 9.99
C GLU A 97 13.71 10.20 9.80
N PHE A 98 13.06 9.75 8.73
CA PHE A 98 12.91 8.32 8.45
C PHE A 98 14.18 7.71 7.85
N SER A 99 14.38 6.43 8.17
CA SER A 99 15.49 5.64 7.64
C SER A 99 15.43 5.53 6.11
N SER A 100 16.61 5.35 5.49
CA SER A 100 16.73 5.14 4.04
C SER A 100 15.84 4.01 3.54
N ARG A 101 15.72 2.92 4.31
CA ARG A 101 14.85 1.79 4.00
C ARG A 101 13.39 2.21 3.84
N THR A 102 12.86 3.00 4.77
CA THR A 102 11.49 3.51 4.71
C THR A 102 11.28 4.42 3.49
N ILE A 103 12.24 5.30 3.20
CA ILE A 103 12.18 6.20 2.03
C ILE A 103 12.22 5.41 0.71
N GLU A 104 13.04 4.38 0.62
CA GLU A 104 13.13 3.50 -0.54
C GLU A 104 11.85 2.70 -0.75
N THR A 105 11.27 2.14 0.32
CA THR A 105 9.96 1.46 0.23
C THR A 105 8.87 2.42 -0.27
N ALA A 106 8.84 3.67 0.20
CA ALA A 106 7.90 4.68 -0.28
C ALA A 106 8.12 5.06 -1.76
N ARG A 107 9.39 5.13 -2.22
CA ARG A 107 9.72 5.36 -3.63
C ARG A 107 9.23 4.21 -4.51
N TRP A 108 9.50 2.98 -4.10
CA TRP A 108 9.05 1.79 -4.80
C TRP A 108 7.52 1.71 -4.86
N ALA A 109 6.82 1.96 -3.74
CA ALA A 109 5.36 2.00 -3.71
C ALA A 109 4.80 3.01 -4.72
N ARG A 110 5.40 4.21 -4.80
CA ARG A 110 5.04 5.24 -5.80
C ARG A 110 5.16 4.74 -7.24
N GLU A 111 6.21 3.99 -7.54
CA GLU A 111 6.46 3.45 -8.88
C GLU A 111 5.39 2.42 -9.25
N GLN A 112 5.03 1.52 -8.33
CA GLN A 112 3.96 0.54 -8.55
C GLN A 112 2.60 1.21 -8.74
N VAL A 113 2.28 2.20 -7.91
CA VAL A 113 1.06 3.01 -8.05
C VAL A 113 0.99 3.67 -9.43
N LYS A 114 2.08 4.28 -9.88
CA LYS A 114 2.14 4.91 -11.20
C LYS A 114 1.89 3.89 -12.31
N ARG A 115 2.55 2.73 -12.26
CA ARG A 115 2.39 1.65 -13.24
C ARG A 115 0.93 1.21 -13.33
N GLN A 116 0.30 0.97 -12.18
CA GLN A 116 -1.09 0.53 -12.10
C GLN A 116 -2.07 1.53 -12.73
N ILE A 117 -1.92 2.82 -12.40
CA ILE A 117 -2.77 3.88 -12.95
C ILE A 117 -2.54 4.04 -14.46
N SER A 118 -1.28 4.02 -14.92
CA SER A 118 -0.94 4.16 -16.33
C SER A 118 -1.49 3.01 -17.19
N LEU A 119 -1.44 1.77 -16.72
CA LEU A 119 -1.99 0.62 -17.43
C LEU A 119 -3.51 0.70 -17.58
N ALA A 120 -4.22 1.04 -16.50
CA ALA A 120 -5.67 1.23 -16.55
C ALA A 120 -6.07 2.37 -17.51
N THR A 121 -5.31 3.47 -17.53
CA THR A 121 -5.56 4.57 -18.48
C THR A 121 -5.33 4.13 -19.92
N ALA A 122 -4.28 3.36 -20.21
CA ALA A 122 -4.00 2.87 -21.56
C ALA A 122 -5.11 1.93 -22.08
N GLN A 123 -5.62 1.04 -21.24
CA GLN A 123 -6.73 0.13 -21.57
C GLN A 123 -8.05 0.88 -21.83
N ALA A 124 -8.28 2.01 -21.18
CA ALA A 124 -9.48 2.82 -21.42
C ALA A 124 -9.44 3.61 -22.74
N MET A 125 -8.26 3.75 -23.36
CA MET A 125 -8.06 4.47 -24.62
C MET A 125 -8.00 3.57 -25.85
N SER A 126 -7.91 2.25 -25.67
CA SER A 126 -7.94 1.22 -26.72
C SER A 126 -9.36 0.72 -26.98
#